data_AF-D0KPF9-F1
#
_entry.id   AF-D0KPF9-F1
#
_cell.length_a   1.000
_cell.length_b   1.000
_cell.length_c   1.000
_cell.angle_alpha   90.00
_cell.angle_beta   90.00
_cell.angle_gamma   90.00
#
_symmetry.space_group_name_H-M   'P 1'
#
loop_
_entity.id
_entity.type
_entity.pdbx_description
1 polymer ?
#
loop_
_entity_poly.entity_id
_entity_poly.type
_entity_poly.pdbx_seq_one_letter_code
_entity_poly.pdbx_strand_id
1 'polypeptide(L)'
;MEINVDQINLMTKKGLRGDLKNFESVLDFLEKYGNATIVKYGMYSLVFQIAMNKFIDISKECEECGGKCCQIGYPVPVYGFDYEELRNKLSMEDLKKLEKVDSNLFLLRRPCKFQKGWYCSIHKFKPYACLSYPFATEDEQRDAINSYDGKGIPDFKVPEYCKAGMRVKHIMNQIITDLTNKLGRPPTPRELYNELKSRYYKNEETTSK
;
A
#
# COMPACT_ATOMS: atom_id res chain seq x y z
N MET A 1 22.91 -0.72 15.56
CA MET A 1 22.72 -0.28 14.16
C MET A 1 21.64 0.78 14.20
N GLU A 2 21.98 2.02 13.88
CA GLU A 2 21.03 3.13 13.93
C GLU A 2 20.01 2.95 12.80
N ILE A 3 18.72 2.96 13.15
CA ILE A 3 17.64 2.79 12.18
C ILE A 3 17.46 4.12 11.45
N ASN A 4 17.88 4.19 10.19
CA ASN A 4 17.61 5.35 9.35
C ASN A 4 16.16 5.27 8.81
N VAL A 5 15.25 5.97 9.49
CA VAL A 5 13.81 6.00 9.18
C VAL A 5 13.54 6.48 7.75
N ASP A 6 14.27 7.50 7.28
CA ASP A 6 14.10 8.03 5.92
C ASP A 6 14.50 7.01 4.86
N GLN A 7 15.56 6.25 5.11
CA GLN A 7 15.98 5.16 4.22
C GLN A 7 14.93 4.06 4.15
N ILE A 8 14.34 3.66 5.29
CA ILE A 8 13.27 2.64 5.31
C ILE A 8 12.03 3.14 4.58
N ASN A 9 11.64 4.40 4.79
CA ASN A 9 10.51 5.02 4.09
C ASN A 9 10.74 5.04 2.58
N LEU A 10 11.94 5.44 2.15
CA LEU A 10 12.31 5.45 0.74
C LEU A 10 12.30 4.05 0.12
N MET A 11 12.85 3.05 0.81
CA MET A 11 12.84 1.66 0.35
C MET A 11 11.42 1.09 0.28
N THR A 12 10.60 1.35 1.29
CA THR A 12 9.18 0.97 1.32
C THR A 12 8.45 1.55 0.13
N LYS A 13 8.64 2.85 -0.12
CA LYS A 13 8.04 3.54 -1.26
C LYS A 13 8.47 2.95 -2.60
N LYS A 14 9.77 2.70 -2.80
CA LYS A 14 10.29 2.02 -4.01
C LYS A 14 9.68 0.63 -4.16
N GLY A 15 9.63 -0.14 -3.08
CA GLY A 15 9.02 -1.45 -3.02
C GLY A 15 7.57 -1.44 -3.50
N LEU A 16 6.76 -0.56 -2.93
CA LEU A 16 5.34 -0.40 -3.28
C LEU A 16 5.08 0.14 -4.69
N ARG A 17 6.09 0.64 -5.41
CA ARG A 17 6.01 0.95 -6.84
C ARG A 17 6.32 -0.24 -7.75
N GLY A 18 6.70 -1.38 -7.17
CA GLY A 18 7.05 -2.60 -7.91
C GLY A 18 8.54 -2.94 -7.91
N ASP A 19 9.40 -2.20 -7.22
CA ASP A 19 10.80 -2.61 -7.03
C ASP A 19 10.87 -3.74 -5.99
N LEU A 20 10.74 -4.99 -6.47
CA LEU A 20 10.65 -6.15 -5.60
C LEU A 20 11.90 -6.35 -4.72
N LYS A 21 13.09 -5.94 -5.17
CA LYS A 21 14.32 -6.02 -4.37
C LYS A 21 14.27 -5.11 -3.15
N ASN A 22 13.81 -3.87 -3.33
CA ASN A 22 13.58 -2.95 -2.22
C ASN A 22 12.45 -3.43 -1.30
N PHE A 23 11.37 -3.98 -1.86
CA PHE A 23 10.26 -4.54 -1.08
C PHE A 23 10.72 -5.72 -0.20
N GLU A 24 11.47 -6.67 -0.77
CA GLU A 24 12.03 -7.83 -0.06
C GLU A 24 12.99 -7.37 1.05
N SER A 25 13.83 -6.38 0.78
CA SER A 25 14.76 -5.83 1.79
C SER A 25 14.03 -5.19 2.97
N VAL A 26 12.87 -4.55 2.74
CA VAL A 26 12.01 -4.01 3.81
C VAL A 26 11.40 -5.14 4.63
N LEU A 27 10.90 -6.19 3.99
CA LEU A 27 10.39 -7.35 4.71
C LEU A 27 11.49 -8.04 5.54
N ASP A 28 12.69 -8.23 4.99
CA ASP A 28 13.84 -8.82 5.70
C ASP A 28 14.21 -8.01 6.95
N PHE A 29 14.10 -6.68 6.86
CA PHE A 29 14.32 -5.79 7.99
C PHE A 29 13.23 -5.94 9.06
N LEU A 30 11.95 -5.91 8.66
CA LEU A 30 10.81 -5.97 9.58
C LEU A 30 10.67 -7.35 10.25
N GLU A 31 11.05 -8.43 9.58
CA GLU A 31 11.01 -9.79 10.12
C GLU A 31 11.85 -9.95 11.40
N LYS A 32 12.94 -9.19 11.53
CA LYS A 32 13.77 -9.15 12.75
C LYS A 32 12.98 -8.70 13.98
N TYR A 33 11.87 -7.99 13.77
CA TYR A 33 10.97 -7.48 14.79
C TYR A 33 9.58 -8.12 14.71
N GLY A 34 9.42 -9.24 13.97
CA GLY A 34 8.13 -9.86 13.66
C GLY A 34 7.33 -10.38 14.86
N ASN A 35 7.96 -10.50 16.04
CA ASN A 35 7.27 -10.83 17.30
C ASN A 35 6.44 -9.66 17.84
N ALA A 36 6.74 -8.43 17.43
CA ALA A 36 5.91 -7.27 17.78
C ALA A 36 4.64 -7.28 16.92
N THR A 37 3.48 -7.29 17.58
CA THR A 37 2.16 -7.33 16.93
C THR A 37 1.99 -6.26 15.85
N ILE A 38 2.41 -5.03 16.14
CA ILE A 38 2.35 -3.90 15.21
C ILE A 38 3.21 -4.12 13.95
N VAL A 39 4.38 -4.73 14.12
CA VAL A 39 5.29 -5.03 13.00
C VAL A 39 4.68 -6.13 12.13
N LYS A 40 4.13 -7.18 12.75
CA LYS A 40 3.44 -8.26 12.03
C LYS A 40 2.25 -7.73 11.24
N TYR A 41 1.44 -6.85 11.84
CA TYR A 41 0.35 -6.16 11.15
C TYR A 41 0.87 -5.35 9.95
N GLY A 42 1.93 -4.56 10.17
CA GLY A 42 2.56 -3.74 9.14
C GLY A 42 3.08 -4.57 7.97
N MET A 43 3.69 -5.74 8.23
CA MET A 43 4.16 -6.64 7.18
C MET A 43 3.01 -7.20 6.33
N TYR A 44 1.94 -7.73 6.93
CA TYR A 44 0.77 -8.16 6.15
C TYR A 44 0.17 -7.01 5.35
N SER A 45 0.17 -5.82 5.95
CA SER A 45 -0.29 -4.62 5.27
C SER A 45 0.53 -4.40 4.00
N LEU A 46 1.86 -4.30 4.10
CA LEU A 46 2.74 -4.16 2.93
C LEU A 46 2.47 -5.20 1.85
N VAL A 47 2.24 -6.47 2.24
CA VAL A 47 1.98 -7.58 1.30
C VAL A 47 0.68 -7.39 0.52
N PHE A 48 -0.42 -7.02 1.18
CA PHE A 48 -1.66 -6.72 0.46
C PHE A 48 -1.50 -5.45 -0.41
N GLN A 49 -0.62 -4.48 -0.05
CA GLN A 49 -0.47 -3.24 -0.82
C GLN A 49 0.28 -3.50 -2.11
N ILE A 50 1.36 -4.29 -2.03
CA ILE A 50 2.07 -4.69 -3.24
C ILE A 50 1.20 -5.58 -4.13
N ALA A 51 0.27 -6.36 -3.55
CA ALA A 51 -0.73 -7.10 -4.31
C ALA A 51 -1.59 -6.15 -5.15
N MET A 52 -2.16 -5.10 -4.53
CA MET A 52 -2.95 -4.09 -5.24
C MET A 52 -2.13 -3.28 -6.26
N ASN A 53 -0.90 -2.90 -5.92
CA ASN A 53 -0.11 -1.98 -6.74
C ASN A 53 0.60 -2.64 -7.92
N LYS A 54 0.96 -3.93 -7.81
CA LYS A 54 1.84 -4.60 -8.78
C LYS A 54 1.28 -5.92 -9.29
N PHE A 55 0.60 -6.72 -8.47
CA PHE A 55 0.25 -8.10 -8.86
C PHE A 55 -1.17 -8.24 -9.41
N ILE A 56 -2.12 -7.45 -8.93
CA ILE A 56 -3.53 -7.55 -9.29
C ILE A 56 -3.94 -6.31 -10.09
N ASP A 57 -4.35 -6.51 -11.35
CA ASP A 57 -4.90 -5.41 -12.15
C ASP A 57 -6.30 -5.03 -11.64
N ILE A 58 -6.37 -3.83 -11.07
CA ILE A 58 -7.55 -3.21 -10.46
C ILE A 58 -8.03 -1.98 -11.23
N SER A 59 -7.52 -1.76 -12.45
CA SER A 59 -7.80 -0.55 -13.24
C SER A 59 -9.30 -0.42 -13.53
N LYS A 60 -9.96 -1.53 -13.91
CA LYS A 60 -11.40 -1.56 -14.18
C LYS A 60 -12.23 -1.17 -12.94
N GLU A 61 -11.88 -1.69 -11.76
CA GLU A 61 -12.60 -1.38 -10.53
C GLU A 61 -12.41 0.09 -10.10
N CYS A 62 -11.23 0.65 -10.34
CA CYS A 62 -10.95 2.07 -10.12
C CYS A 62 -11.71 2.97 -11.09
N GLU A 63 -11.81 2.57 -12.36
CA GLU A 63 -12.64 3.23 -13.38
C GLU A 63 -14.10 3.26 -12.96
N GLU A 64 -14.65 2.11 -12.57
CA GLU A 64 -16.05 1.99 -12.17
C GLU A 64 -16.40 2.80 -10.91
N CYS A 65 -15.45 3.01 -9.99
CA CYS A 65 -15.66 3.85 -8.81
C CYS A 65 -15.29 5.32 -9.04
N GLY A 66 -14.79 5.68 -10.23
CA GLY A 66 -14.42 7.04 -10.62
C GLY A 66 -13.29 7.65 -9.78
N GLY A 67 -12.46 6.82 -9.14
CA GLY A 67 -11.43 7.31 -8.21
C GLY A 67 -12.01 8.05 -6.99
N LYS A 68 -13.18 7.63 -6.47
CA LYS A 68 -13.85 8.25 -5.32
C LYS A 68 -12.95 8.45 -4.10
N CYS A 69 -11.96 7.58 -3.89
CA CYS A 69 -10.95 7.73 -2.85
C CYS A 69 -10.11 9.03 -2.95
N CYS A 70 -9.98 9.60 -4.14
CA CYS A 70 -9.34 10.90 -4.37
C CYS A 70 -10.29 12.08 -4.12
N GLN A 71 -11.61 11.86 -4.09
CA GLN A 71 -12.61 12.92 -4.00
C GLN A 71 -13.05 13.21 -2.55
N ILE A 72 -13.15 12.18 -1.72
CA ILE A 72 -13.73 12.27 -0.36
C ILE A 72 -12.79 11.70 0.70
N GLY A 73 -12.89 12.19 1.94
CA GLY A 73 -12.15 11.70 3.11
C GLY A 73 -11.07 12.66 3.60
N TYR A 74 -10.27 12.21 4.56
CA TYR A 74 -9.22 13.03 5.18
C TYR A 74 -8.10 13.40 4.21
N PRO A 75 -7.42 14.54 4.44
CA PRO A 75 -6.23 14.91 3.68
C PRO A 75 -5.15 13.84 3.78
N VAL A 76 -4.42 13.61 2.70
CA VAL A 76 -3.35 12.60 2.69
C VAL A 76 -2.04 13.24 3.13
N PRO A 77 -1.35 12.72 4.17
CA PRO A 77 -0.08 13.26 4.65
C PRO A 77 1.01 13.04 3.61
N VAL A 78 1.72 14.10 3.24
CA VAL A 78 2.88 14.15 2.35
C VAL A 78 4.08 14.53 3.21
N TYR A 79 4.91 13.54 3.56
CA TYR A 79 6.08 13.74 4.40
C TYR A 79 7.20 14.45 3.63
N GLY A 80 8.22 14.98 4.32
CA GLY A 80 9.34 15.69 3.71
C GLY A 80 10.00 14.92 2.56
N PHE A 81 10.27 13.63 2.73
CA PHE A 81 10.84 12.79 1.67
C PHE A 81 9.91 12.63 0.45
N ASP A 82 8.58 12.67 0.65
CA ASP A 82 7.62 12.70 -0.45
C ASP A 82 7.66 14.02 -1.19
N TYR A 83 7.68 15.11 -0.43
CA TYR A 83 7.67 16.46 -0.96
C TYR A 83 8.92 16.73 -1.81
N GLU A 84 10.11 16.33 -1.34
CA GLU A 84 11.35 16.50 -2.11
C GLU A 84 11.31 15.73 -3.43
N GLU A 85 10.73 14.54 -3.46
CA GLU A 85 10.57 13.80 -4.72
C GLU A 85 9.57 14.48 -5.66
N LEU A 86 8.44 14.95 -5.13
CA LEU A 86 7.44 15.69 -5.90
C LEU A 86 8.03 16.99 -6.45
N ARG A 87 8.83 17.70 -5.67
CA ARG A 87 9.50 18.94 -6.06
C ARG A 87 10.41 18.77 -7.26
N ASN A 88 11.06 17.62 -7.38
CA ASN A 88 11.93 17.28 -8.50
C ASN A 88 11.18 16.88 -9.78
N LYS A 89 9.84 16.72 -9.72
CA LYS A 89 9.02 16.16 -10.80
C LYS A 89 7.82 17.02 -11.18
N LEU A 90 7.41 17.95 -10.33
CA LEU A 90 6.24 18.80 -10.50
C LEU A 90 6.63 20.27 -10.63
N SER A 91 5.76 21.05 -11.27
CA SER A 91 5.93 22.50 -11.34
C SER A 91 5.74 23.16 -9.97
N MET A 92 6.23 24.39 -9.80
CA MET A 92 5.96 25.17 -8.60
C MET A 92 4.46 25.42 -8.39
N GLU A 93 3.67 25.53 -9.46
CA GLU A 93 2.21 25.66 -9.37
C GLU A 93 1.55 24.39 -8.86
N ASP A 94 2.03 23.22 -9.28
CA ASP A 94 1.58 21.94 -8.76
C ASP A 94 1.94 21.76 -7.28
N LEU A 95 3.13 22.19 -6.85
CA LEU A 95 3.54 22.11 -5.45
C LEU A 95 2.68 23.00 -4.53
N LYS A 96 2.22 24.17 -5.02
CA LYS A 96 1.27 25.03 -4.28
C LYS A 96 -0.08 24.36 -4.00
N LYS A 97 -0.37 23.22 -4.63
CA LYS A 97 -1.57 22.41 -4.34
C LYS A 97 -1.47 21.68 -3.00
N LEU A 98 -0.26 21.54 -2.45
CA LEU A 98 0.01 20.94 -1.16
C LEU A 98 -0.04 22.00 -0.06
N GLU A 99 -0.71 21.71 1.04
CA GLU A 99 -0.78 22.60 2.20
C GLU A 99 0.34 22.28 3.18
N LYS A 100 1.23 23.22 3.45
CA LYS A 100 2.29 23.04 4.44
C LYS A 100 1.70 23.14 5.86
N VAL A 101 1.92 22.10 6.67
CA VAL A 101 1.50 22.07 8.09
C VAL A 101 2.69 22.28 9.01
N ASP A 102 3.84 21.69 8.66
CA ASP A 102 5.11 21.85 9.38
C ASP A 102 6.27 21.88 8.36
N SER A 103 7.47 22.17 8.83
CA SER A 103 8.76 22.04 8.15
C SER A 103 8.86 20.79 7.26
N ASN A 104 8.47 19.62 7.78
CA ASN A 104 8.59 18.32 7.11
C ASN A 104 7.26 17.60 6.86
N LEU A 105 6.13 18.32 6.93
CA LEU A 105 4.81 17.75 6.72
C LEU A 105 3.93 18.67 5.88
N PHE A 106 3.39 18.09 4.81
CA PHE A 106 2.43 18.71 3.92
C PHE A 106 1.16 17.85 3.86
N LEU A 107 0.03 18.45 3.48
CA LEU A 107 -1.24 17.76 3.28
C LEU A 107 -1.70 17.90 1.84
N LEU A 108 -2.11 16.77 1.26
CA LEU A 108 -2.88 16.73 0.02
C LEU A 108 -4.36 16.68 0.37
N ARG A 109 -5.04 17.83 0.29
CA ARG A 109 -6.49 17.95 0.53
C ARG A 109 -7.29 17.14 -0.49
N ARG A 110 -8.46 16.66 -0.06
CA ARG A 110 -9.50 16.09 -0.92
C ARG A 110 -10.62 17.14 -1.11
N PRO A 111 -11.21 17.29 -2.32
CA PRO A 111 -10.91 16.57 -3.56
C PRO A 111 -9.47 16.79 -4.05
N CYS A 112 -8.84 15.70 -4.48
CA CYS A 112 -7.43 15.66 -4.84
C CYS A 112 -7.18 16.47 -6.11
N LYS A 113 -6.35 17.51 -6.00
CA LYS A 113 -5.97 18.38 -7.14
C LYS A 113 -5.07 17.69 -8.19
N PHE A 114 -4.68 16.44 -7.95
CA PHE A 114 -3.92 15.59 -8.87
C PHE A 114 -4.77 14.46 -9.48
N GLN A 115 -6.08 14.43 -9.20
CA GLN A 115 -6.99 13.49 -9.84
C GLN A 115 -7.20 13.87 -11.31
N LYS A 116 -7.07 12.89 -12.20
CA LYS A 116 -7.35 13.01 -13.63
C LYS A 116 -8.29 11.86 -14.03
N GLY A 117 -9.58 12.13 -14.09
CA GLY A 117 -10.58 11.07 -14.20
C GLY A 117 -10.53 10.15 -12.97
N TRP A 118 -10.34 8.85 -13.18
CA TRP A 118 -10.22 7.86 -12.10
C TRP A 118 -8.78 7.71 -11.57
N TYR A 119 -7.77 8.18 -12.30
CA TYR A 119 -6.35 7.97 -11.93
C TYR A 119 -5.78 9.14 -11.13
N CYS A 120 -4.80 8.83 -10.27
CA CYS A 120 -4.02 9.83 -9.54
C CYS A 120 -2.69 10.08 -10.27
N SER A 121 -2.47 11.31 -10.74
CA SER A 121 -1.31 11.63 -11.57
C SER A 121 0.02 11.56 -10.85
N ILE A 122 0.00 11.57 -9.51
CA ILE A 122 1.18 11.43 -8.68
C ILE A 122 1.34 10.02 -8.10
N HIS A 123 0.52 9.03 -8.51
CA HIS A 123 0.61 7.66 -7.96
C HIS A 123 2.01 7.06 -8.13
N LYS A 124 2.65 7.28 -9.28
CA LYS A 124 4.05 6.87 -9.53
C LYS A 124 5.05 7.49 -8.56
N PHE A 125 4.72 8.65 -7.98
CA PHE A 125 5.54 9.36 -7.01
C PHE A 125 5.05 9.18 -5.57
N LYS A 126 3.87 8.60 -5.38
CA LYS A 126 3.22 8.39 -4.09
C LYS A 126 2.24 7.21 -4.21
N PRO A 127 2.74 5.97 -4.12
CA PRO A 127 1.95 4.77 -4.40
C PRO A 127 0.82 4.52 -3.38
N TYR A 128 0.77 5.28 -2.28
CA TYR A 128 -0.29 5.28 -1.26
C TYR A 128 -1.21 6.53 -1.35
N ALA A 129 -1.09 7.37 -2.38
CA ALA A 129 -1.89 8.59 -2.52
C ALA A 129 -3.40 8.34 -2.62
N CYS A 130 -3.78 7.16 -3.09
CA CYS A 130 -5.18 6.82 -3.38
C CYS A 130 -5.90 6.12 -2.24
N LEU A 131 -5.27 5.89 -1.08
CA LEU A 131 -5.86 5.50 0.21
C LEU A 131 -4.70 5.16 1.14
N SER A 132 -4.73 5.71 2.36
CA SER A 132 -3.89 5.20 3.44
C SER A 132 -4.20 3.72 3.59
N TYR A 133 -3.14 2.96 3.75
CA TYR A 133 -3.17 1.53 3.56
C TYR A 133 -3.55 0.80 4.88
N PRO A 134 -4.19 -0.39 4.89
CA PRO A 134 -4.90 -1.06 3.80
C PRO A 134 -6.32 -0.52 3.67
N PHE A 135 -6.66 0.01 2.51
CA PHE A 135 -8.03 0.23 2.06
C PHE A 135 -8.90 1.29 2.78
N ALA A 136 -8.70 1.64 4.05
CA ALA A 136 -9.57 2.55 4.79
C ALA A 136 -8.89 3.88 5.18
N THR A 137 -9.65 4.91 5.58
CA THR A 137 -9.02 6.11 6.17
C THR A 137 -8.22 5.71 7.42
N GLU A 138 -7.14 6.43 7.78
CA GLU A 138 -6.30 6.09 8.95
C GLU A 138 -7.13 5.78 10.20
N ASP A 139 -8.24 6.49 10.41
CA ASP A 139 -9.17 6.27 11.50
C ASP A 139 -9.91 4.92 11.46
N GLU A 140 -10.35 4.46 10.28
CA GLU A 140 -11.06 3.19 10.12
C GLU A 140 -10.12 2.00 10.33
N GLN A 141 -8.84 2.16 9.96
CA GLN A 141 -7.80 1.15 10.20
C GLN A 141 -7.23 1.18 11.61
N ARG A 142 -7.34 2.31 12.32
CA ARG A 142 -6.84 2.43 13.70
C ARG A 142 -7.46 1.38 14.62
N ASP A 143 -8.76 1.13 14.48
CA ASP A 143 -9.44 0.09 15.25
C ASP A 143 -8.91 -1.31 14.93
N ALA A 144 -8.71 -1.61 13.65
CA ALA A 144 -8.18 -2.91 13.22
C ALA A 144 -6.76 -3.14 13.76
N ILE A 145 -5.90 -2.12 13.70
CA ILE A 145 -4.54 -2.14 14.27
C ILE A 145 -4.60 -2.36 15.78
N ASN A 146 -5.41 -1.58 16.49
CA ASN A 146 -5.49 -1.64 17.96
C ASN A 146 -6.11 -2.93 18.48
N SER A 147 -6.99 -3.56 17.70
CA SER A 147 -7.66 -4.83 18.05
C SER A 147 -6.87 -6.08 17.68
N TYR A 148 -5.83 -5.96 16.85
CA TYR A 148 -5.05 -7.10 16.40
C TYR A 148 -4.21 -7.67 17.55
N ASP A 149 -4.38 -8.97 17.83
CA ASP A 149 -3.73 -9.67 18.95
C ASP A 149 -2.41 -10.36 18.56
N GLY A 150 -1.98 -10.21 17.30
CA GLY A 150 -0.78 -10.84 16.76
C GLY A 150 -1.00 -12.27 16.23
N LYS A 151 -2.21 -12.83 16.32
CA LYS A 151 -2.52 -14.17 15.84
C LYS A 151 -3.15 -14.15 14.45
N GLY A 152 -2.79 -15.14 13.64
CA GLY A 152 -3.31 -15.28 12.28
C GLY A 152 -2.93 -14.12 11.34
N ILE A 153 -3.89 -13.76 10.49
CA ILE A 153 -3.80 -12.70 9.49
C ILE A 153 -4.81 -11.62 9.89
N PRO A 154 -4.44 -10.32 9.90
CA PRO A 154 -5.36 -9.26 10.23
C PRO A 154 -6.55 -9.21 9.27
N ASP A 155 -7.76 -8.97 9.82
CA ASP A 155 -8.92 -8.68 8.99
C ASP A 155 -8.94 -7.20 8.60
N PHE A 156 -8.39 -6.90 7.43
CA PHE A 156 -8.34 -5.54 6.94
C PHE A 156 -9.73 -5.02 6.54
N LYS A 157 -10.14 -3.90 7.14
CA LYS A 157 -11.35 -3.17 6.70
C LYS A 157 -11.16 -2.57 5.31
N VAL A 158 -12.17 -2.73 4.45
CA VAL A 158 -12.22 -2.12 3.12
C VAL A 158 -13.48 -1.25 3.07
N PRO A 159 -13.39 0.05 2.76
CA PRO A 159 -14.55 0.90 2.57
C PRO A 159 -15.43 0.36 1.46
N GLU A 160 -16.74 0.40 1.68
CA GLU A 160 -17.74 -0.14 0.75
C GLU A 160 -17.64 0.45 -0.66
N TYR A 161 -17.16 1.70 -0.77
CA TYR A 161 -16.98 2.35 -2.06
C TYR A 161 -15.74 1.86 -2.84
N CYS A 162 -14.81 1.14 -2.20
CA CYS A 162 -13.54 0.74 -2.79
C CYS A 162 -13.64 -0.64 -3.46
N LYS A 163 -14.21 -0.66 -4.67
CA LYS A 163 -14.31 -1.89 -5.50
C LYS A 163 -12.96 -2.59 -5.69
N ALA A 164 -11.91 -1.82 -5.94
CA ALA A 164 -10.55 -2.34 -6.11
C ALA A 164 -10.05 -3.05 -4.84
N GLY A 165 -10.24 -2.43 -3.67
CA GLY A 165 -9.87 -3.02 -2.38
C GLY A 165 -10.65 -4.30 -2.08
N MET A 166 -11.94 -4.35 -2.42
CA MET A 166 -12.77 -5.55 -2.26
C MET A 166 -12.27 -6.69 -3.13
N ARG A 167 -11.91 -6.41 -4.40
CA ARG A 167 -11.33 -7.41 -5.30
C ARG A 167 -9.99 -7.94 -4.79
N VAL A 168 -9.10 -7.06 -4.33
CA VAL A 168 -7.81 -7.46 -3.75
C VAL A 168 -8.04 -8.33 -2.52
N LYS A 169 -8.89 -7.90 -1.57
CA LYS A 169 -9.19 -8.69 -0.36
C LYS A 169 -9.76 -10.07 -0.71
N HIS A 170 -10.65 -10.15 -1.69
CA HIS A 170 -11.20 -11.43 -2.16
C HIS A 170 -10.11 -12.38 -2.68
N ILE A 171 -9.27 -11.91 -3.61
CA ILE A 171 -8.17 -12.70 -4.20
C ILE A 171 -7.17 -13.11 -3.11
N MET A 172 -6.80 -12.18 -2.23
CA MET A 172 -5.89 -12.45 -1.12
C MET A 172 -6.43 -13.53 -0.17
N ASN A 173 -7.72 -13.48 0.16
CA ASN A 173 -8.35 -14.49 1.01
C ASN A 173 -8.36 -15.89 0.38
N GLN A 174 -8.51 -15.99 -0.95
CA GLN A 174 -8.37 -17.26 -1.67
C GLN A 174 -6.94 -17.80 -1.55
N ILE A 175 -5.93 -16.96 -1.81
CA ILE A 175 -4.51 -17.34 -1.68
C ILE A 175 -4.19 -17.79 -0.25
N ILE A 176 -4.69 -17.05 0.74
CA ILE A 176 -4.54 -17.37 2.17
C ILE A 176 -5.16 -18.72 2.50
N THR A 177 -6.35 -19.01 1.98
CA THR A 177 -7.04 -20.28 2.20
C THR A 177 -6.25 -21.44 1.62
N ASP A 178 -5.78 -21.31 0.37
CA ASP A 178 -4.94 -22.32 -0.29
C ASP A 178 -3.66 -22.61 0.50
N LEU A 179 -2.95 -21.55 0.92
CA LEU A 179 -1.74 -21.68 1.71
C LEU A 179 -2.00 -22.28 3.08
N THR A 180 -3.09 -21.90 3.74
CA THR A 180 -3.46 -22.43 5.05
C THR A 180 -3.72 -23.93 4.96
N ASN A 181 -4.45 -24.38 3.93
CA ASN A 181 -4.69 -25.80 3.67
C ASN A 181 -3.38 -26.57 3.41
N LYS A 182 -2.43 -25.95 2.69
CA LYS A 182 -1.13 -26.55 2.40
C LYS A 182 -0.20 -26.62 3.63
N LEU A 183 -0.21 -25.60 4.48
CA LEU A 183 0.72 -25.45 5.61
C LEU A 183 0.17 -26.03 6.93
N GLY A 184 -1.14 -26.25 7.02
CA GLY A 184 -1.81 -26.59 8.28
C GLY A 184 -1.84 -25.46 9.31
N ARG A 185 -1.48 -24.24 8.91
CA ARG A 185 -1.46 -23.02 9.74
C ARG A 185 -1.61 -21.77 8.87
N PRO A 186 -1.97 -20.60 9.44
CA PRO A 186 -1.92 -19.35 8.70
C PRO A 186 -0.51 -19.08 8.13
N PRO A 187 -0.39 -18.64 6.86
CA PRO A 187 0.89 -18.26 6.28
C PRO A 187 1.44 -17.01 6.95
N THR A 188 2.76 -16.93 7.06
CA THR A 188 3.48 -15.71 7.44
C THR A 188 3.38 -14.66 6.33
N PRO A 189 3.66 -13.37 6.62
CA PRO A 189 3.71 -12.34 5.58
C PRO A 189 4.65 -12.70 4.41
N ARG A 190 5.80 -13.31 4.71
CA ARG A 190 6.75 -13.77 3.68
C ARG A 190 6.19 -14.87 2.80
N GLU A 191 5.59 -15.89 3.40
CA GLU A 191 4.99 -17.00 2.66
C GLU A 191 3.87 -16.50 1.74
N LEU A 192 3.03 -15.58 2.24
CA LEU A 192 1.99 -14.94 1.46
C LEU A 192 2.55 -14.10 0.30
N TYR A 193 3.59 -13.31 0.54
CA TYR A 193 4.30 -12.57 -0.51
C TYR A 193 4.91 -13.48 -1.58
N ASN A 194 5.58 -14.56 -1.17
CA ASN A 194 6.21 -15.49 -2.09
C ASN A 194 5.17 -16.21 -2.97
N GLU A 195 4.02 -16.57 -2.40
CA GLU A 195 2.92 -17.17 -3.15
C GLU A 195 2.32 -16.19 -4.17
N LEU A 196 2.11 -14.93 -3.76
CA LEU A 196 1.70 -13.86 -4.69
C LEU A 196 2.67 -13.72 -5.85
N LYS A 197 3.97 -13.60 -5.55
CA LYS A 197 5.03 -13.51 -6.55
C LYS A 197 4.99 -14.72 -7.47
N SER A 198 4.89 -15.95 -6.94
CA SER A 198 4.82 -17.18 -7.74
C SER A 198 3.64 -17.20 -8.71
N ARG A 199 2.45 -16.78 -8.26
CA ARG A 199 1.22 -16.80 -9.08
C ARG A 199 1.23 -15.76 -10.20
N TYR A 200 1.76 -14.57 -9.94
CA TYR A 200 1.63 -13.43 -10.85
C TYR A 200 2.91 -13.11 -11.65
N TYR A 201 4.08 -13.47 -11.16
CA TYR A 201 5.34 -13.27 -11.90
C TYR A 201 5.51 -14.30 -13.04
N LYS A 202 4.97 -15.51 -12.90
CA LYS A 202 4.93 -16.52 -13.99
C LYS A 202 4.06 -16.09 -15.18
N ASN A 203 3.09 -15.21 -14.96
CA ASN A 203 2.21 -14.71 -16.01
C ASN A 203 2.89 -13.62 -16.87
N GLU A 204 3.74 -12.76 -16.29
CA GLU A 204 4.47 -11.72 -17.06
C GLU A 204 5.47 -12.32 -18.07
N GLU A 205 6.11 -13.46 -17.76
CA GLU A 205 7.03 -14.16 -18.68
C GLU A 205 6.31 -14.92 -19.80
N THR A 206 5.04 -15.30 -19.61
CA THR A 206 4.26 -16.05 -20.61
C THR A 206 3.47 -15.13 -21.55
N THR A 207 3.08 -13.92 -21.13
CA THR A 207 2.46 -12.92 -22.01
C THR A 207 3.45 -12.04 -22.78
N SER A 208 4.75 -12.16 -22.51
CA SER A 208 5.81 -11.42 -23.21
C SER A 208 6.48 -12.24 -24.33
N LYS A 209 5.83 -13.31 -24.80
CA LYS A 209 6.27 -14.14 -25.94
C LYS A 209 5.26 -14.08 -27.08
#